data_AF-A0A478FSA7-F1
#
_entry.id   AF-A0A478FSA7-F1
#
_cell.length_a   1.000
_cell.length_b   1.000
_cell.length_c   1.000
_cell.angle_alpha   90.00
_cell.angle_beta   90.00
_cell.angle_gamma   90.00
#
_symmetry.space_group_name_H-M   'P 1'
#
loop_
_entity.id
_entity.type
_entity.pdbx_description
1 polymer ?
#
loop_
_entity_poly.entity_id
_entity_poly.type
_entity_poly.pdbx_seq_one_letter_code
_entity_poly.pdbx_strand_id
1 'polypeptide(L)'
;GDLLIANASTAKTGIGKCCAYLSQEKIIIGKNITLIRHNQNGKYLSYALATTKSINQKEKFAVTGTVTGITIASIKKLKIPLPPLEIQEQISEILDVLRELVRELVRELETELKLRKKQYRYYLNKLISDVIEKGWGEYKTLGEIAIEIYRGNGITKSQVGSGKCPCILYGEIHTKHN
;
A
#
# COMPACT_ATOMS: atom_id res chain seq x y z
N GLY A 1 9.44 -21.06 -15.35
CA GLY A 1 8.18 -20.32 -15.13
C GLY A 1 8.20 -19.08 -15.99
N ASP A 2 7.05 -18.70 -16.55
CA ASP A 2 6.92 -17.54 -17.44
C ASP A 2 6.91 -16.23 -16.63
N LEU A 3 7.26 -15.12 -17.26
CA LEU A 3 7.22 -13.80 -16.63
C LEU A 3 5.99 -13.02 -17.09
N LEU A 4 5.19 -12.55 -16.14
CA LEU A 4 4.04 -11.69 -16.38
C LEU A 4 4.37 -10.24 -16.06
N ILE A 5 3.95 -9.31 -16.91
CA ILE A 5 4.15 -7.86 -16.72
C ILE A 5 2.83 -7.13 -16.90
N ALA A 6 2.47 -6.26 -15.95
CA ALA A 6 1.33 -5.38 -16.06
C ALA A 6 1.64 -4.18 -16.99
N ASN A 7 0.86 -4.04 -18.06
CA ASN A 7 1.06 -3.02 -19.09
C ASN A 7 0.46 -1.66 -18.74
N ALA A 8 -0.45 -1.60 -17.77
CA ALA A 8 -1.16 -0.38 -17.39
C ALA A 8 -1.27 -0.26 -15.87
N SER A 9 -1.18 0.97 -15.38
CA SER A 9 -1.40 1.29 -13.97
C SER A 9 -2.02 2.68 -13.83
N THR A 10 -2.85 2.86 -12.81
CA THR A 10 -3.42 4.16 -12.41
C THR A 10 -2.44 4.99 -11.59
N ALA A 11 -1.44 4.36 -10.96
CA ALA A 11 -0.33 5.02 -10.30
C ALA A 11 0.95 4.93 -11.13
N LYS A 12 1.70 6.04 -11.25
CA LYS A 12 2.98 6.08 -11.99
C LYS A 12 3.99 5.04 -11.49
N THR A 13 4.07 4.85 -10.17
CA THR A 13 4.96 3.88 -9.51
C THR A 13 4.52 2.42 -9.68
N GLY A 14 3.30 2.16 -10.19
CA GLY A 14 2.74 0.82 -10.38
C GLY A 14 2.94 0.23 -11.78
N ILE A 15 3.50 0.99 -12.72
CA ILE A 15 3.62 0.59 -14.13
C ILE A 15 4.69 -0.48 -14.29
N GLY A 16 4.38 -1.52 -15.06
CA GLY A 16 5.33 -2.58 -15.37
C GLY A 16 5.76 -3.38 -14.14
N LYS A 17 4.88 -3.48 -13.14
CA LYS A 17 5.01 -4.51 -12.09
C LYS A 17 5.02 -5.87 -12.76
N CYS A 18 5.91 -6.73 -12.30
CA CYS A 18 6.15 -8.04 -12.88
C CYS A 18 6.11 -9.12 -11.80
N CYS A 19 5.72 -10.32 -12.20
CA CYS A 19 5.83 -11.51 -11.36
C CYS A 19 6.18 -12.73 -12.20
N ALA A 20 6.89 -13.67 -11.57
CA ALA A 20 7.15 -14.98 -12.14
C ALA A 20 5.93 -15.89 -11.91
N TYR A 21 5.37 -16.44 -12.98
CA TYR A 21 4.38 -17.51 -12.94
C TYR A 21 5.12 -18.85 -12.92
N LEU A 22 5.12 -19.51 -11.77
CA LEU A 22 5.89 -20.73 -11.53
C LEU A 22 5.09 -22.03 -11.67
N SER A 23 3.76 -21.94 -11.78
CA SER A 23 2.89 -23.10 -11.98
C SER A 23 2.92 -23.59 -13.43
N GLN A 24 2.56 -24.86 -13.62
CA GLN A 24 2.41 -25.49 -14.94
C GLN A 24 0.97 -25.44 -15.46
N GLU A 25 0.04 -24.89 -14.67
CA GLU A 25 -1.35 -24.78 -15.07
C GLU A 25 -1.54 -23.78 -16.22
N LYS A 26 -2.55 -24.05 -17.06
CA LYS A 26 -2.92 -23.11 -18.12
C LYS A 26 -3.63 -21.92 -17.51
N ILE A 27 -3.18 -20.72 -17.87
CA ILE A 27 -3.78 -19.46 -17.43
C ILE A 27 -4.33 -18.67 -18.60
N ILE A 28 -5.40 -17.91 -18.33
CA ILE A 28 -5.92 -16.88 -19.21
C ILE A 28 -5.41 -15.54 -18.69
N ILE A 29 -4.75 -14.77 -19.55
CA ILE A 29 -4.22 -13.44 -19.21
C ILE A 29 -5.14 -12.35 -19.77
N GLY A 30 -5.39 -11.31 -18.96
CA GLY A 30 -6.19 -10.16 -19.39
C GLY A 30 -5.44 -9.26 -20.38
N LYS A 31 -6.18 -8.40 -21.10
CA LYS A 31 -5.65 -7.48 -22.13
C LYS A 31 -4.45 -6.63 -21.69
N ASN A 32 -4.40 -6.26 -20.41
CA ASN A 32 -3.35 -5.39 -19.87
C ASN A 32 -2.18 -6.16 -19.23
N ILE A 33 -2.00 -7.43 -19.58
CA ILE A 33 -0.90 -8.27 -19.11
C ILE A 33 -0.11 -8.77 -20.32
N THR A 34 1.21 -8.59 -20.29
CA THR A 34 2.14 -9.21 -21.24
C THR A 34 2.75 -10.45 -20.60
N LEU A 35 2.73 -11.58 -21.30
CA LEU A 35 3.47 -12.78 -20.94
C LEU A 35 4.77 -12.86 -21.75
N ILE A 36 5.87 -13.11 -21.06
CA ILE A 36 7.21 -13.27 -21.62
C ILE A 36 7.68 -14.68 -21.30
N ARG A 37 7.82 -15.49 -22.34
CA ARG A 37 8.49 -16.80 -22.26
C ARG A 37 9.99 -16.61 -22.38
N HIS A 38 10.74 -17.32 -21.55
CA HIS A 38 12.20 -17.24 -21.50
C HIS A 38 12.81 -18.57 -21.07
N ASN A 39 14.11 -18.72 -21.31
CA ASN A 39 14.92 -19.85 -20.85
C ASN A 39 15.76 -19.52 -19.59
N GLN A 40 15.48 -18.38 -18.94
CA GLN A 40 16.18 -17.90 -17.74
C GLN A 40 15.42 -18.23 -16.44
N ASN A 41 15.99 -17.90 -15.28
CA ASN A 41 15.28 -18.04 -14.01
C ASN A 41 14.19 -16.94 -13.87
N GLY A 42 12.93 -17.35 -13.84
CA GLY A 42 11.80 -16.41 -13.79
C GLY A 42 11.75 -15.56 -12.52
N LYS A 43 12.13 -16.14 -11.37
CA LYS A 43 12.21 -15.40 -10.10
C LYS A 43 13.26 -14.30 -10.18
N TYR A 44 14.45 -14.65 -10.67
CA TYR A 44 15.52 -13.67 -10.89
C TYR A 44 15.05 -12.52 -11.79
N LEU A 45 14.44 -12.81 -12.94
CA LEU A 45 13.93 -11.77 -13.84
C LEU A 45 12.89 -10.87 -13.15
N SER A 46 11.99 -11.45 -12.35
CA SER A 46 11.04 -10.69 -11.54
C SER A 46 11.73 -9.75 -10.55
N TYR A 47 12.82 -10.21 -9.91
CA TYR A 47 13.60 -9.39 -8.97
C TYR A 47 14.40 -8.31 -9.69
N ALA A 48 15.07 -8.65 -10.79
CA ALA A 48 15.86 -7.71 -11.59
C ALA A 48 14.99 -6.56 -12.12
N LEU A 49 13.79 -6.86 -12.61
CA LEU A 49 12.84 -5.86 -13.09
C LEU A 49 12.16 -5.05 -11.97
N ALA A 50 12.25 -5.50 -10.72
CA ALA A 50 11.76 -4.78 -9.55
C ALA A 50 12.79 -3.81 -8.96
N THR A 51 14.04 -3.79 -9.45
CA THR A 51 15.07 -2.86 -8.98
C THR A 51 14.73 -1.40 -9.32
N THR A 52 15.23 -0.46 -8.52
CA THR A 52 15.06 0.99 -8.76
C THR A 52 15.53 1.41 -10.15
N LYS A 53 16.64 0.84 -10.64
CA LYS A 53 17.13 1.12 -12.00
C LYS A 53 16.13 0.68 -13.07
N SER A 54 15.54 -0.50 -12.93
CA SER A 54 14.52 -1.00 -13.87
C SER A 54 13.20 -0.26 -13.76
N ILE A 55 12.79 0.14 -12.54
CA ILE A 55 11.63 1.02 -12.33
C ILE A 55 11.82 2.35 -13.06
N ASN A 56 12.97 3.01 -12.87
CA ASN A 56 13.28 4.27 -13.56
C ASN A 56 13.31 4.12 -15.09
N GLN A 57 13.79 2.99 -15.62
CA GLN A 57 13.71 2.70 -17.05
C GLN A 57 12.25 2.58 -17.51
N LYS A 58 11.41 1.84 -16.78
CA LYS A 58 9.99 1.65 -17.10
C LYS A 58 9.22 2.96 -17.07
N GLU A 59 9.48 3.83 -16.09
CA GLU A 59 8.88 5.16 -16.01
C GLU A 59 9.28 6.07 -17.17
N LYS A 60 10.54 6.03 -17.62
CA LYS A 60 10.98 6.79 -18.81
C LYS A 60 10.29 6.34 -20.09
N PHE A 61 10.00 5.06 -20.22
CA PHE A 61 9.31 4.51 -21.38
C PHE A 61 7.78 4.53 -21.26
N ALA A 62 7.25 5.01 -20.14
CA ALA A 62 5.83 5.08 -19.90
C ALA A 62 5.20 6.22 -20.70
N VAL A 63 4.13 5.93 -21.42
CA VAL A 63 3.35 6.96 -22.12
C VAL A 63 2.35 7.53 -21.11
N THR A 64 2.47 8.83 -20.84
CA THR A 64 1.67 9.50 -19.80
C THR A 64 0.42 10.13 -20.42
N GLY A 65 -0.75 9.55 -20.13
CA GLY A 65 -2.09 10.10 -20.43
C GLY A 65 -3.01 9.96 -19.21
N THR A 66 -4.33 9.78 -19.38
CA THR A 66 -5.27 9.51 -18.26
C THR A 66 -5.00 8.17 -17.57
N VAL A 67 -4.46 7.19 -18.32
CA VAL A 67 -3.90 5.94 -17.80
C VAL A 67 -2.45 5.89 -18.25
N THR A 68 -1.54 5.53 -17.34
CA THR A 68 -0.13 5.40 -17.72
C THR A 68 0.12 3.96 -18.19
N GLY A 69 0.62 3.83 -19.41
CA GLY A 69 0.82 2.54 -20.06
C GLY A 69 2.26 2.34 -20.53
N ILE A 70 2.69 1.07 -20.58
CA ILE A 70 3.96 0.66 -21.20
C ILE A 70 3.66 -0.27 -22.37
N THR A 71 4.22 0.05 -23.54
CA THR A 71 4.03 -0.75 -24.76
C THR A 71 4.96 -1.95 -24.79
N ILE A 72 4.62 -2.99 -25.55
CA ILE A 72 5.49 -4.15 -25.77
C ILE A 72 6.84 -3.73 -26.39
N ALA A 73 6.82 -2.75 -27.30
CA ALA A 73 8.04 -2.20 -27.91
C ALA A 73 8.96 -1.56 -26.87
N SER A 74 8.39 -0.87 -25.88
CA SER A 74 9.13 -0.33 -24.73
C SER A 74 9.65 -1.42 -23.80
N ILE A 75 8.85 -2.45 -23.51
CA ILE A 75 9.27 -3.59 -22.67
C ILE A 75 10.49 -4.28 -23.28
N LYS A 76 10.52 -4.49 -24.60
CA LYS A 76 11.67 -5.08 -25.32
C LYS A 76 12.97 -4.28 -25.20
N LYS A 77 12.91 -2.98 -24.86
CA LYS A 77 14.07 -2.10 -24.71
C LYS A 77 14.63 -2.07 -23.28
N LEU A 78 13.95 -2.68 -22.31
CA LEU A 78 14.39 -2.71 -20.92
C LEU A 78 15.71 -3.47 -20.79
N LYS A 79 16.68 -2.87 -20.08
CA LYS A 79 17.97 -3.50 -19.80
C LYS A 79 18.00 -4.00 -18.35
N ILE A 80 18.47 -5.22 -18.18
CA ILE A 80 18.69 -5.86 -16.88
C ILE A 80 20.08 -6.52 -16.87
N PRO A 81 20.73 -6.64 -15.70
CA PRO A 81 21.87 -7.54 -15.57
C PRO A 81 21.39 -8.98 -15.75
N LEU A 82 22.21 -9.81 -16.39
CA LEU A 82 21.90 -11.23 -16.61
C LEU A 82 23.17 -12.07 -16.39
N PRO A 83 23.41 -12.58 -15.16
CA PRO A 83 24.51 -13.49 -14.88
C PRO A 83 24.19 -14.92 -15.36
N PRO A 84 25.14 -15.87 -15.28
CA PRO A 84 24.87 -17.29 -15.57
C PRO A 84 23.72 -17.87 -14.72
N LEU A 85 23.05 -18.91 -15.21
CA LEU A 85 21.86 -19.50 -14.58
C LEU A 85 22.09 -19.90 -13.11
N GLU A 86 23.25 -20.50 -12.81
CA GLU A 86 23.62 -20.90 -11.46
C GLU A 86 23.63 -19.72 -10.48
N ILE A 87 24.18 -18.58 -10.90
CA ILE A 87 24.19 -17.35 -10.10
C ILE A 87 22.78 -16.76 -9.99
N GLN A 88 21.96 -16.86 -11.04
CA GLN A 88 20.56 -16.41 -10.96
C GLN A 88 19.75 -17.21 -9.93
N GLU A 89 20.01 -18.52 -9.82
CA GLU A 89 19.39 -19.40 -8.83
C GLU A 89 19.81 -19.00 -7.41
N GLN A 90 21.10 -18.89 -7.14
CA GLN A 90 21.62 -18.44 -5.83
C GLN A 90 21.04 -17.10 -5.40
N ILE A 91 21.01 -16.10 -6.31
CA ILE A 91 20.42 -14.80 -6.02
C ILE A 91 18.93 -14.93 -5.70
N SER A 92 18.20 -15.75 -6.46
CA SER A 92 16.76 -15.94 -6.26
C SER A 92 16.45 -16.60 -4.92
N GLU A 93 17.25 -17.58 -4.50
CA GLU A 93 17.10 -18.26 -3.21
C GLU A 93 17.31 -17.29 -2.04
N ILE A 94 18.38 -16.50 -2.07
CA ILE A 94 18.66 -15.50 -1.04
C ILE A 94 17.50 -14.48 -0.95
N LEU A 95 17.03 -13.98 -2.09
CA LEU A 95 15.94 -13.00 -2.12
C LEU A 95 14.60 -13.60 -1.68
N ASP A 96 14.34 -14.88 -1.97
CA ASP A 96 13.15 -15.57 -1.48
C ASP A 96 13.17 -15.70 0.04
N VAL A 97 14.31 -16.09 0.63
CA VAL A 97 14.47 -16.15 2.10
C VAL A 97 14.21 -14.78 2.73
N LEU A 98 14.83 -13.73 2.20
CA LEU A 98 14.62 -12.36 2.70
C LEU A 98 13.16 -11.91 2.57
N ARG A 99 12.52 -12.23 1.44
CA ARG A 99 11.10 -11.92 1.23
C ARG A 99 10.21 -12.62 2.24
N GLU A 100 10.51 -13.88 2.57
CA GLU A 100 9.70 -14.64 3.52
C GLU A 100 9.85 -14.09 4.94
N LEU A 101 11.08 -13.77 5.37
CA LEU A 101 11.33 -13.10 6.65
C LEU A 101 10.56 -11.77 6.78
N VAL A 102 10.54 -10.96 5.71
CA VAL A 102 9.77 -9.71 5.71
C VAL A 102 8.26 -9.98 5.82
N ARG A 103 7.75 -11.00 5.11
CA ARG A 103 6.32 -11.37 5.16
C ARG A 103 5.90 -11.85 6.55
N GLU A 104 6.71 -12.70 7.17
CA GLU A 104 6.49 -13.19 8.53
C GLU A 104 6.43 -12.03 9.52
N LEU A 105 7.43 -11.13 9.47
CA LEU A 105 7.47 -9.95 10.34
C LEU A 105 6.26 -9.03 10.15
N VAL A 106 5.83 -8.79 8.90
CA VAL A 106 4.63 -7.99 8.62
C VAL A 106 3.38 -8.64 9.22
N ARG A 107 3.23 -9.96 9.07
CA ARG A 107 2.10 -10.71 9.62
C ARG A 107 2.07 -10.67 11.15
N GLU A 108 3.21 -10.82 11.80
CA GLU A 108 3.34 -10.70 13.25
C GLU A 108 2.95 -9.29 13.72
N LEU A 109 3.48 -8.26 13.06
CA LEU A 109 3.19 -6.87 13.39
C LEU A 109 1.70 -6.52 13.22
N GLU A 110 1.06 -7.00 12.14
CA GLU A 110 -0.38 -6.83 11.94
C GLU A 110 -1.21 -7.52 13.04
N THR A 111 -0.77 -8.70 13.47
CA THR A 111 -1.41 -9.45 14.55
C THR A 111 -1.27 -8.73 15.88
N GLU A 112 -0.05 -8.28 16.21
CA GLU A 112 0.23 -7.51 17.43
C GLU A 112 -0.55 -6.19 17.45
N LEU A 113 -0.60 -5.46 16.33
CA LEU A 113 -1.38 -4.23 16.22
C LEU A 113 -2.86 -4.46 16.49
N LYS A 114 -3.42 -5.55 15.97
CA LYS A 114 -4.82 -5.93 16.24
C LYS A 114 -5.04 -6.24 17.72
N LEU A 115 -4.12 -6.97 18.36
CA LEU A 115 -4.18 -7.27 19.78
C LEU A 115 -4.07 -6.00 20.63
N ARG A 116 -3.16 -5.07 20.30
CA ARG A 116 -3.02 -3.79 20.99
C ARG A 116 -4.25 -2.92 20.86
N LYS A 117 -4.87 -2.86 19.67
CA LYS A 117 -6.17 -2.16 19.49
C LYS A 117 -7.28 -2.78 20.34
N LYS A 118 -7.32 -4.12 20.46
CA LYS A 118 -8.29 -4.81 21.32
C LYS A 118 -8.02 -4.51 22.81
N GLN A 119 -6.76 -4.57 23.23
CA GLN A 119 -6.33 -4.26 24.59
C GLN A 119 -6.70 -2.83 24.97
N TYR A 120 -6.38 -1.86 24.11
CA TYR A 120 -6.76 -0.46 24.31
C TYR A 120 -8.27 -0.28 24.49
N ARG A 121 -9.10 -0.86 23.60
CA ARG A 121 -10.56 -0.79 23.70
C ARG A 121 -11.09 -1.41 24.99
N TYR A 122 -10.50 -2.53 25.44
CA TYR A 122 -10.87 -3.16 26.70
C TYR A 122 -10.60 -2.22 27.88
N TYR A 123 -9.39 -1.68 27.99
CA TYR A 123 -9.05 -0.77 29.09
C TYR A 123 -9.80 0.55 29.02
N LEU A 124 -10.05 1.11 27.83
CA LEU A 124 -10.88 2.30 27.66
C LEU A 124 -12.28 2.05 28.25
N ASN A 125 -12.96 0.99 27.80
CA ASN A 125 -14.30 0.68 28.32
C ASN A 125 -14.27 0.40 29.81
N LYS A 126 -13.30 -0.38 30.29
CA LYS A 126 -13.17 -0.72 31.71
C LYS A 126 -12.93 0.53 32.56
N LEU A 127 -11.94 1.36 32.22
CA LEU A 127 -11.61 2.55 33.01
C LEU A 127 -12.78 3.53 33.05
N ILE A 128 -13.49 3.71 31.94
CA ILE A 128 -14.68 4.58 31.88
C ILE A 128 -15.83 3.99 32.71
N SER A 129 -16.09 2.67 32.63
CA SER A 129 -17.08 2.01 33.48
C SER A 129 -16.72 2.09 34.97
N ASP A 130 -15.45 1.88 35.32
CA ASP A 130 -14.92 1.96 36.68
C ASP A 130 -15.19 3.33 37.33
N VAL A 131 -15.27 4.41 36.54
CA VAL A 131 -15.60 5.76 37.08
C VAL A 131 -16.92 5.74 37.84
N ILE A 132 -17.93 5.04 37.31
CA ILE A 132 -19.24 4.93 37.93
C ILE A 132 -19.25 3.83 38.99
N GLU A 133 -18.75 2.63 38.64
CA GLU A 133 -18.78 1.47 39.53
C GLU A 133 -18.02 1.69 40.85
N LYS A 134 -16.93 2.47 40.82
CA LYS A 134 -16.13 2.79 42.00
C LYS A 134 -16.51 4.11 42.66
N GLY A 135 -17.53 4.80 42.14
CA GLY A 135 -17.97 6.09 42.67
C GLY A 135 -16.95 7.21 42.50
N TRP A 136 -16.09 7.14 41.48
CA TRP A 136 -15.16 8.23 41.13
C TRP A 136 -15.83 9.38 40.38
N GLY A 137 -17.05 9.17 39.89
CA GLY A 137 -17.84 10.19 39.21
C GLY A 137 -19.30 9.79 39.05
N GLU A 138 -20.04 10.60 38.30
CA GLU A 138 -21.46 10.47 38.05
C GLU A 138 -21.78 10.67 36.56
N TYR A 139 -22.92 10.15 36.11
CA TYR A 139 -23.40 10.43 34.76
C TYR A 139 -23.90 11.88 34.68
N LYS A 140 -23.35 12.62 33.72
CA LYS A 140 -23.88 13.92 33.29
C LYS A 140 -24.14 13.91 31.80
N THR A 141 -25.19 14.59 31.40
CA THR A 141 -25.44 14.96 30.01
C THR A 141 -24.40 15.98 29.56
N LEU A 142 -24.12 16.03 28.25
CA LEU A 142 -23.24 17.07 27.70
C LEU A 142 -23.78 18.49 27.98
N GLY A 143 -25.10 18.67 28.10
CA GLY A 143 -25.70 19.96 28.42
C GLY A 143 -25.42 20.45 29.84
N GLU A 144 -25.28 19.55 30.81
CA GLU A 144 -24.97 19.91 32.20
C GLU A 144 -23.51 20.32 32.39
N ILE A 145 -22.61 19.86 31.51
CA ILE A 145 -21.18 20.18 31.58
C ILE A 145 -20.73 21.19 30.52
N ALA A 146 -21.52 21.41 29.47
CA ALA A 146 -21.19 22.37 28.43
C ALA A 146 -21.45 23.80 28.93
N ILE A 147 -20.47 24.68 28.70
CA ILE A 147 -20.67 26.12 28.89
C ILE A 147 -21.56 26.64 27.76
N GLU A 148 -21.25 26.27 26.51
CA GLU A 148 -22.01 26.62 25.31
C GLU A 148 -21.88 25.51 24.25
N ILE A 149 -22.91 25.30 23.44
CA ILE A 149 -22.92 24.32 22.34
C ILE A 149 -23.33 25.02 21.05
N TYR A 150 -22.48 24.93 20.02
CA TYR A 150 -22.69 25.56 18.72
C TYR A 150 -22.70 24.55 17.59
N ARG A 151 -23.45 24.85 16.53
CA ARG A 151 -23.36 24.13 15.26
C ARG A 151 -22.53 24.95 14.26
N GLY A 152 -21.54 24.31 13.64
CA GLY A 152 -20.78 24.93 12.56
C GLY A 152 -21.61 25.18 11.29
N ASN A 153 -21.17 26.14 10.48
CA ASN A 153 -21.80 26.46 9.19
C ASN A 153 -21.18 25.67 8.03
N GLY A 154 -21.91 25.57 6.92
CA GLY A 154 -21.41 24.95 5.70
C GLY A 154 -20.32 25.82 5.06
N ILE A 155 -19.08 25.36 5.10
CA ILE A 155 -17.93 26.03 4.49
C ILE A 155 -17.55 25.29 3.21
N THR A 156 -17.51 26.00 2.09
CA THR A 156 -17.03 25.45 0.81
C THR A 156 -15.51 25.36 0.81
N LYS A 157 -14.95 24.39 0.06
CA LYS A 157 -13.48 24.20 0.01
C LYS A 157 -12.72 25.47 -0.42
N SER A 158 -13.33 26.33 -1.24
CA SER A 158 -12.74 27.60 -1.70
C SER A 158 -12.65 28.67 -0.60
N GLN A 159 -13.42 28.54 0.49
CA GLN A 159 -13.40 29.44 1.64
C GLN A 159 -12.42 29.00 2.74
N VAL A 160 -11.81 27.81 2.58
CA VAL A 160 -10.84 27.28 3.55
C VAL A 160 -9.48 27.95 3.29
N GLY A 161 -8.92 28.60 4.31
CA GLY A 161 -7.62 29.28 4.24
C GLY A 161 -7.67 30.77 3.85
N SER A 162 -8.85 31.32 3.56
CA SER A 162 -9.02 32.75 3.23
C SER A 162 -9.26 33.66 4.44
N GLY A 163 -9.20 33.12 5.66
CA GLY A 163 -9.52 33.82 6.91
C GLY A 163 -8.38 33.80 7.94
N LYS A 164 -8.53 34.56 9.02
CA LYS A 164 -7.53 34.68 10.11
C LYS A 164 -7.55 33.50 11.11
N CYS A 165 -8.56 32.64 11.04
CA CYS A 165 -8.74 31.53 11.99
C CYS A 165 -8.65 30.18 11.27
N PRO A 166 -8.10 29.14 11.93
CA PRO A 166 -8.06 27.80 11.38
C PRO A 166 -9.48 27.24 11.25
N CYS A 167 -9.73 26.56 10.13
CA CYS A 167 -11.00 25.90 9.82
C CYS A 167 -10.75 24.40 9.73
N ILE A 168 -11.51 23.60 10.48
CA ILE A 168 -11.45 22.14 10.43
C ILE A 168 -12.65 21.65 9.62
N LEU A 169 -12.39 20.94 8.52
CA LEU A 169 -13.44 20.29 7.74
C LEU A 169 -13.79 18.91 8.32
N TYR A 170 -15.01 18.46 8.05
CA TYR A 170 -15.48 17.13 8.46
C TYR A 170 -14.50 16.00 8.10
N GLY A 171 -13.97 16.00 6.88
CA GLY A 171 -13.01 14.97 6.43
C GLY A 171 -11.67 15.00 7.16
N GLU A 172 -11.30 16.13 7.76
CA GLU A 172 -10.05 16.29 8.51
C GLU A 172 -10.13 15.68 9.90
N ILE A 173 -11.33 15.57 10.47
CA ILE A 173 -11.56 14.87 11.75
C ILE A 173 -11.09 13.42 11.65
N HIS A 174 -11.32 12.77 10.50
CA HIS A 174 -10.96 11.36 10.30
C HIS A 174 -9.54 11.14 9.78
N THR A 175 -8.81 12.20 9.43
CA THR A 175 -7.53 12.09 8.71
C THR A 175 -6.36 12.84 9.35
N LYS A 176 -6.63 13.89 10.14
CA LYS A 176 -5.61 14.75 10.75
C LYS A 176 -5.77 14.92 12.27
N HIS A 177 -6.97 14.71 12.79
CA HIS A 177 -7.32 15.06 14.19
C HIS A 177 -7.81 13.86 15.02
N ASN A 178 -7.59 12.63 14.55
CA ASN A 178 -7.79 11.39 15.29
C ASN A 178 -6.56 10.48 15.18
#